data_AF-A0A2V7V1M3-F1
#
_entry.id   AF-A0A2V7V1M3-F1
#
_cell.length_a   1.000
_cell.length_b   1.000
_cell.length_c   1.000
_cell.angle_alpha   90.00
_cell.angle_beta   90.00
_cell.angle_gamma   90.00
#
_symmetry.space_group_name_H-M   'P 1'
#
loop_
_entity.id
_entity.type
_entity.pdbx_description
1 polymer ?
#
loop_
_entity_poly.entity_id
_entity_poly.type
_entity_poly.pdbx_seq_one_letter_code
_entity_poly.pdbx_strand_id
1 'polypeptide(L)' 'MYAFTAPGSHVVFVCGSRFHEGWRRKPEWGEIILIHEALHSLGLGEDPPSSEEITARVAGSCAP' A
#
# COMPACT_ATOMS: atom_id res chain seq x y z
N MET A 1 -1.52 9.33 -4.30
CA MET A 1 -2.21 8.38 -3.42
C MET A 1 -3.11 7.49 -4.27
N TYR A 2 -2.92 6.17 -4.18
CA TYR A 2 -3.70 5.16 -4.92
C TYR A 2 -4.67 4.43 -3.99
N ALA A 3 -4.30 4.25 -2.72
CA ALA A 3 -5.16 3.88 -1.62
C ALA A 3 -4.61 4.55 -0.34
N PHE A 4 -5.35 4.47 0.77
CA PHE A 4 -4.91 4.95 2.09
C PHE A 4 -5.66 4.24 3.23
N THR A 5 -5.01 4.17 4.39
CA THR A 5 -5.55 3.61 5.63
C THR A 5 -5.10 4.45 6.82
N ALA A 6 -6.02 4.76 7.73
CA ALA A 6 -5.63 5.32 9.03
C ALA A 6 -5.03 4.21 9.90
N PRO A 7 -3.90 4.42 10.59
CA PRO A 7 -3.31 3.40 11.45
C PRO A 7 -4.32 2.81 12.45
N GLY A 8 -4.43 1.47 12.47
CA GLY A 8 -5.36 0.71 13.31
C GLY A 8 -6.79 0.61 12.75
N SER A 9 -7.09 1.24 11.61
CA SER A 9 -8.36 1.08 10.90
C SER A 9 -8.43 -0.27 10.21
N HIS A 10 -9.59 -0.93 10.26
CA HIS A 10 -9.85 -2.16 9.50
C HIS A 10 -10.35 -1.90 8.06
N VAL A 11 -10.23 -0.67 7.57
CA VAL A 11 -10.71 -0.24 6.25
C VAL A 11 -9.59 0.40 5.45
N VAL A 12 -9.32 -0.15 4.26
CA VAL A 12 -8.48 0.44 3.22
C VAL A 12 -9.36 1.20 2.23
N PHE A 13 -9.12 2.50 2.07
CA PHE A 13 -9.82 3.32 1.08
C PHE A 13 -9.06 3.31 -0.24
N VAL A 14 -9.70 2.83 -1.30
CA VAL A 14 -9.11 2.76 -2.65
C VAL A 14 -9.50 3.99 -3.46
N CYS A 15 -8.53 4.71 -4.02
CA CYS A 15 -8.78 5.86 -4.89
C CYS A 15 -9.20 5.41 -6.29
N GLY A 16 -10.50 5.10 -6.46
CA GLY A 16 -11.15 4.53 -7.66
C GLY A 16 -10.38 4.63 -8.99
N SER A 17 -10.55 5.73 -9.74
CA SER A 17 -9.98 5.88 -11.09
C SER A 17 -8.45 5.81 -11.10
N ARG A 18 -7.81 6.47 -10.15
CA ARG A 18 -6.33 6.51 -10.07
C ARG A 18 -5.74 5.14 -9.78
N PHE A 19 -6.33 4.39 -8.86
CA PHE A 19 -5.95 3.00 -8.57
C PHE A 19 -6.16 2.12 -9.79
N HIS A 20 -7.32 2.23 -10.45
CA HIS A 20 -7.64 1.43 -11.63
C HIS A 20 -6.65 1.68 -12.79
N GLU A 21 -6.32 2.94 -13.07
CA GLU A 21 -5.33 3.29 -14.09
C GLU A 21 -3.92 2.77 -13.75
N GLY A 22 -3.52 2.87 -12.48
CA GLY A 22 -2.25 2.32 -11.99
C GLY A 22 -2.20 0.80 -12.14
N TRP A 23 -3.23 0.10 -11.67
CA TRP A 23 -3.39 -1.35 -11.78
C TRP A 23 -3.28 -1.83 -13.22
N ARG A 24 -3.99 -1.17 -14.15
CA ARG A 24 -3.94 -1.54 -15.58
C ARG A 24 -2.55 -1.43 -16.20
N ARG A 25 -1.69 -0.56 -15.67
CA ARG A 25 -0.31 -0.37 -16.17
C ARG A 25 0.67 -1.33 -15.51
N LYS A 26 0.49 -1.59 -14.22
CA LYS A 26 1.41 -2.38 -13.40
C LYS A 26 0.63 -3.05 -12.24
N PRO A 27 0.00 -4.21 -12.48
CA PRO A 27 -0.84 -4.88 -11.47
C PRO A 27 -0.13 -5.13 -10.15
N GLU A 28 1.15 -5.55 -10.22
CA GLU A 28 1.97 -5.81 -9.04
C GLU A 28 2.13 -4.58 -8.14
N TRP A 29 2.09 -3.37 -8.72
CA TRP A 29 2.17 -2.13 -7.94
C TRP A 29 0.89 -1.92 -7.12
N GLY A 30 -0.26 -2.30 -7.66
CA GLY A 30 -1.53 -2.24 -6.95
C GLY A 30 -1.60 -3.23 -5.79
N GLU A 31 -1.07 -4.43 -5.98
CA GLU A 31 -0.95 -5.45 -4.91
C GLU A 31 -0.04 -4.94 -3.78
N ILE A 32 1.13 -4.40 -4.14
CA ILE A 32 2.08 -3.81 -3.19
C ILE A 32 1.44 -2.68 -2.37
N ILE A 33 0.71 -1.75 -3.01
CA ILE A 33 0.00 -0.68 -2.29
C ILE A 33 -1.02 -1.28 -1.32
N LEU A 34 -1.85 -2.24 -1.75
CA LEU A 34 -2.88 -2.78 -0.88
C LEU A 34 -2.29 -3.49 0.34
N ILE A 35 -1.16 -4.18 0.17
CA ILE A 35 -0.44 -4.81 1.29
C ILE A 35 0.16 -3.74 2.20
N HIS A 36 0.79 -2.70 1.65
CA HIS A 36 1.30 -1.55 2.43
C HIS A 36 0.19 -0.97 3.31
N GLU A 37 -0.96 -0.66 2.73
CA GLU A 37 -2.09 -0.07 3.46
C GLU A 37 -2.68 -1.06 4.49
N ALA A 38 -2.67 -2.36 4.19
CA ALA A 38 -3.05 -3.39 5.14
C ALA A 38 -2.09 -3.45 6.35
N LEU A 39 -0.79 -3.13 6.20
CA LEU A 39 0.12 -3.03 7.34
C LEU A 39 -0.29 -1.91 8.30
N HIS A 40 -0.77 -0.78 7.78
CA HIS A 40 -1.31 0.29 8.62
C HIS A 40 -2.56 -0.15 9.40
N SER A 41 -3.35 -1.10 8.88
CA SER A 41 -4.47 -1.67 9.64
C SER A 41 -4.06 -2.36 10.94
N LEU A 42 -2.79 -2.76 11.06
CA LEU A 42 -2.21 -3.35 12.28
C LEU A 42 -1.82 -2.28 13.33
N GLY A 43 -2.06 -1.00 13.07
CA GLY A 43 -1.65 0.11 13.94
C GLY A 43 -0.21 0.55 13.75
N LEU A 44 0.48 0.06 12.72
CA LEU A 44 1.84 0.48 12.37
C LEU A 44 1.80 1.87 11.73
N GLY A 45 2.66 2.77 12.19
CA GLY A 45 2.83 4.11 11.61
C GLY A 45 3.97 4.16 10.59
N GLU A 46 4.26 5.38 10.13
CA GLU A 46 5.42 5.71 9.30
C GLU A 46 6.38 6.63 10.09
N ASP A 47 7.63 6.71 9.63
CA ASP A 47 8.72 7.56 10.16
C ASP A 47 9.14 7.28 11.62
N PRO A 48 9.94 6.20 11.86
CA PRO A 48 10.53 5.25 10.90
C PRO A 48 9.81 3.89 10.83
N PRO A 49 9.83 3.19 9.67
CA PRO A 49 10.37 3.57 8.34
C PRO A 49 9.44 4.49 7.53
N SER A 50 9.95 5.14 6.48
CA SER A 50 9.13 6.01 5.60
C SER A 50 8.18 5.20 4.71
N SER A 51 7.17 5.86 4.15
CA SER A 51 6.19 5.25 3.24
C SER A 51 6.84 4.54 2.04
N GLU A 52 7.83 5.18 1.41
CA GLU A 52 8.58 4.63 0.29
C GLU A 52 9.39 3.40 0.71
N GLU A 53 9.95 3.42 1.92
CA GLU A 53 10.74 2.30 2.43
C GLU A 53 9.85 1.10 2.78
N ILE A 54 8.67 1.33 3.38
CA ILE A 54 7.67 0.27 3.57
C ILE A 54 7.28 -0.33 2.23
N THR A 55 6.96 0.51 1.25
CA THR A 55 6.60 0.08 -0.12
C THR A 55 7.71 -0.77 -0.76
N ALA A 56 8.98 -0.36 -0.62
CA ALA A 56 10.12 -1.11 -1.13
C ALA A 56 10.30 -2.47 -0.42
N ARG A 57 10.10 -2.53 0.91
CA ARG A 57 10.17 -3.78 1.68
C ARG A 57 9.06 -4.75 1.32
N VAL A 58 7.83 -4.25 1.13
CA VAL A 58 6.70 -5.06 0.64
C VAL A 58 7.03 -5.61 -0.75
N ALA A 59 7.47 -4.75 -1.68
CA ALA A 59 7.87 -5.17 -3.02
C ALA A 59 8.97 -6.25 -3.00
N GLY A 60 9.98 -6.09 -2.15
CA GLY A 60 11.06 -7.07 -1.98
C GLY A 60 10.59 -8.40 -1.36
N SER A 61 9.54 -8.38 -0.54
CA SER A 61 8.95 -9.58 0.07
C SER A 61 7.98 -10.32 -0.84
N CYS A 62 7.45 -9.64 -1.87
CA CYS A 62 6.57 -10.21 -2.88
C CYS A 62 7.32 -10.72 -4.13
N ALA A 63 8.63 -10.48 -4.24
CA ALA A 63 9.45 -11.01 -5.33
C ALA A 63 9.67 -12.53 -5.15
N PRO A 64 9.80 -13.32 -6.24
CA PRO A 64 10.10 -14.75 -6.19
C PRO A 64 11.44 -15.08 -5.50
#